data_AF-A0A2S9F614-F1
#
_entry.id   AF-A0A2S9F614-F1
#
_cell.length_a   1.000
_cell.length_b   1.000
_cell.length_c   1.000
_cell.angle_alpha   90.00
_cell.angle_beta   90.00
_cell.angle_gamma   90.00
#
_symmetry.space_group_name_H-M   'P 1'
#
loop_
_entity.id
_entity.type
_entity.pdbx_description
1 polymer ?
#
loop_
_entity_poly.entity_id
_entity_poly.type
_entity_poly.pdbx_seq_one_letter_code
_entity_poly.pdbx_strand_id
1 'polypeptide(L)'
;MWFDSWADVVRVVSVGSAAYVTVIVVLRSTGKRTLAKLNAFDLVVTVAVGSTLATILLNSDVSFSEGATALALLAALQFLAATIASRLKAGRSVLT
;
A
#
# COMPACT_ATOMS: atom_id res chain seq x y z
N MET A 1 8.13 17.55 13.55
CA MET A 1 8.35 17.02 14.92
C MET A 1 8.88 15.58 14.80
N TRP A 2 9.69 15.09 15.75
CA TRP A 2 10.32 13.76 15.61
C TRP A 2 9.43 12.60 16.06
N PHE A 3 8.67 12.81 17.13
CA PHE A 3 7.73 11.84 17.70
C PHE A 3 6.58 12.62 18.33
N ASP A 4 5.34 12.12 18.15
CA ASP A 4 4.14 12.75 18.72
C ASP A 4 3.51 11.81 19.76
N SER A 5 2.89 10.72 19.31
CA SER A 5 2.34 9.71 20.21
C SER A 5 2.40 8.29 19.66
N TRP A 6 2.39 7.30 20.55
CA TRP A 6 2.24 5.89 20.18
C TRP A 6 0.86 5.59 19.58
N ALA A 7 -0.17 6.37 19.92
CA ALA A 7 -1.52 6.18 19.41
C ALA A 7 -1.58 6.48 17.90
N ASP A 8 -0.86 7.49 17.43
CA ASP A 8 -0.82 7.86 16.02
C ASP A 8 -0.09 6.82 15.18
N VAL A 9 1.00 6.26 15.71
CA VAL A 9 1.71 5.14 15.08
C VAL A 9 0.79 3.91 14.93
N VAL A 10 0.07 3.53 16.00
CA VAL A 10 -0.89 2.40 15.96
C VAL A 10 -2.04 2.69 14.98
N ARG A 11 -2.50 3.94 14.91
CA ARG A 11 -3.52 4.37 13.94
C ARG A 11 -3.01 4.25 12.51
N VAL A 12 -1.79 4.69 12.22
CA VAL A 12 -1.16 4.54 10.90
C VAL A 12 -1.09 3.07 10.49
N VAL A 13 -0.65 2.19 11.39
CA VAL A 13 -0.55 0.74 11.10
C VAL A 13 -1.93 0.13 10.83
N SER A 14 -2.92 0.40 11.69
CA SER A 14 -4.26 -0.18 11.57
C SER A 14 -5.02 0.34 10.36
N VAL A 15 -5.10 1.66 10.19
CA VAL A 15 -5.79 2.31 9.07
C VAL A 15 -5.08 2.04 7.75
N GLY A 16 -3.74 2.13 7.72
CA GLY A 16 -2.94 1.87 6.53
C GLY A 16 -3.10 0.43 6.03
N SER A 17 -3.10 -0.55 6.95
CA SER A 17 -3.34 -1.95 6.61
C SER A 17 -4.75 -2.17 6.06
N ALA A 18 -5.77 -1.61 6.70
CA ALA A 18 -7.16 -1.73 6.26
C ALA A 18 -7.39 -1.07 4.88
N ALA A 19 -6.80 0.11 4.66
CA ALA A 19 -6.86 0.81 3.38
C ALA A 19 -6.20 -0.01 2.26
N TYR A 20 -5.02 -0.59 2.53
CA TYR A 20 -4.32 -1.42 1.55
C TYR A 20 -5.11 -2.68 1.16
N VAL A 21 -5.69 -3.37 2.15
CA VAL A 21 -6.57 -4.53 1.91
C VAL A 21 -7.78 -4.12 1.07
N THR A 22 -8.38 -2.96 1.36
CA THR A 22 -9.52 -2.43 0.59
C THR A 22 -9.14 -2.20 -0.87
N VAL A 23 -7.99 -1.59 -1.13
CA VAL A 23 -7.46 -1.39 -2.50
C VAL A 23 -7.31 -2.73 -3.22
N ILE A 24 -6.73 -3.74 -2.55
CA ILE A 24 -6.62 -5.09 -3.13
C ILE A 24 -8.00 -5.65 -3.48
N VAL A 25 -8.96 -5.59 -2.57
CA VAL A 25 -10.31 -6.15 -2.77
C VAL A 25 -11.01 -5.46 -3.94
N VAL A 26 -11.00 -4.13 -3.99
CA VAL A 26 -11.65 -3.34 -5.06
C VAL A 26 -11.03 -3.62 -6.43
N LEU A 27 -9.69 -3.67 -6.49
CA LEU A 27 -9.00 -3.98 -7.73
C LEU A 27 -9.25 -5.42 -8.17
N ARG A 28 -9.39 -6.35 -7.22
CA ARG A 28 -9.67 -7.76 -7.51
C ARG A 28 -11.13 -7.99 -7.93
N SER A 29 -12.09 -7.26 -7.38
CA SER A 29 -13.52 -7.38 -7.71
C SER A 29 -13.88 -6.80 -9.09
N THR A 30 -13.14 -5.78 -9.54
CA THR A 30 -13.39 -5.10 -10.83
C THR A 30 -12.89 -5.91 -12.04
N GLY A 31 -12.25 -7.07 -11.82
CA GLY A 31 -11.47 -7.78 -12.83
C GLY A 31 -12.22 -8.74 -13.75
N LYS A 32 -12.88 -8.24 -14.81
CA LYS A 32 -13.05 -8.98 -16.09
C LYS A 32 -12.98 -8.15 -17.40
N ARG A 33 -12.99 -6.80 -17.40
CA ARG A 33 -12.95 -6.01 -18.67
C ARG A 33 -11.91 -4.89 -18.76
N THR A 34 -11.07 -4.66 -17.74
CA THR A 34 -10.05 -3.59 -17.72
C THR A 34 -8.65 -4.19 -17.77
N LEU A 35 -8.30 -4.68 -18.97
CA LEU A 35 -7.03 -5.26 -19.43
C LEU A 35 -5.75 -4.82 -18.67
N ALA A 36 -4.82 -5.76 -18.44
CA ALA A 36 -3.49 -5.65 -17.79
C ALA A 36 -3.44 -5.87 -16.25
N LYS A 37 -3.73 -7.11 -15.83
CA LYS A 37 -3.78 -7.62 -14.44
C LYS A 37 -2.52 -7.43 -13.56
N LEU A 38 -1.41 -6.87 -14.05
CA LEU A 38 -0.21 -6.59 -13.25
C LEU A 38 0.12 -5.09 -13.13
N ASN A 39 -0.35 -4.24 -14.04
CA ASN A 39 0.11 -2.84 -14.06
C ASN A 39 -0.78 -1.90 -13.22
N ALA A 40 -2.10 -2.17 -13.14
CA ALA A 40 -3.01 -1.27 -12.41
C ALA A 40 -2.78 -1.28 -10.89
N PHE A 41 -2.50 -2.45 -10.31
CA PHE A 41 -2.18 -2.56 -8.89
C PHE A 41 -0.87 -1.85 -8.56
N ASP A 42 0.18 -2.14 -9.33
CA ASP A 42 1.51 -1.56 -9.13
C ASP A 42 1.50 -0.03 -9.32
N LEU A 43 0.72 0.47 -10.28
CA LEU A 43 0.51 1.91 -10.49
C LEU A 43 -0.14 2.58 -9.28
N VAL A 44 -1.22 2.01 -8.75
CA VAL A 44 -1.94 2.58 -7.59
C VAL A 44 -1.05 2.58 -6.35
N VAL A 45 -0.31 1.50 -6.10
CA VAL A 45 0.62 1.43 -4.96
C VAL A 45 1.74 2.46 -5.10
N THR A 46 2.31 2.61 -6.29
CA THR A 46 3.37 3.61 -6.55
C THR A 46 2.85 5.05 -6.34
N VAL A 47 1.64 5.35 -6.82
CA VAL A 47 0.98 6.65 -6.59
C VAL A 47 0.72 6.87 -5.10
N ALA A 48 0.27 5.85 -4.36
CA ALA A 48 0.04 5.95 -2.92
C ALA A 48 1.34 6.23 -2.13
N VAL A 49 2.44 5.56 -2.48
CA VAL A 49 3.77 5.82 -1.89
C VAL A 49 4.21 7.26 -2.15
N GLY A 50 4.09 7.73 -3.39
CA GLY A 50 4.43 9.12 -3.76
C GLY A 50 3.58 10.17 -3.04
N SER A 51 2.26 9.94 -2.94
CA SER A 51 1.35 10.83 -2.20
C SER A 51 1.64 10.85 -0.70
N THR A 52 1.97 9.71 -0.12
CA THR A 52 2.36 9.60 1.29
C THR A 52 3.66 10.36 1.54
N LEU A 53 4.67 10.19 0.68
CA LEU A 53 5.93 10.93 0.77
C LEU A 53 5.73 12.44 0.65
N ALA A 54 4.92 12.91 -0.31
CA ALA A 54 4.60 14.32 -0.46
C ALA A 54 3.90 14.88 0.79
N THR A 55 2.98 14.11 1.38
CA THR A 55 2.28 14.50 2.62
C THR A 55 3.26 14.64 3.78
N ILE A 56 4.20 13.70 3.95
CA ILE A 56 5.21 13.76 5.02
C ILE A 56 6.13 14.99 4.85
N LEU A 57 6.49 15.34 3.62
CA LEU A 57 7.40 16.45 3.36
C LEU A 57 6.74 17.83 3.46
N LEU A 58 5.45 17.92 3.09
CA LEU A 58 4.74 19.20 2.98
C LEU A 58 3.83 19.49 4.17
N ASN A 59 3.46 18.48 4.97
CA ASN A 59 2.58 18.66 6.13
C ASN A 59 3.38 18.66 7.44
N SER A 60 3.42 19.81 8.11
CA SER A 60 4.14 19.97 9.39
C SER A 60 3.46 19.29 10.57
N ASP A 61 2.18 18.91 10.42
CA ASP A 61 1.41 18.19 11.43
C ASP A 61 1.76 16.70 11.47
N VAL A 62 2.50 16.20 10.47
CA VAL A 62 2.92 14.79 10.43
C VAL A 62 4.27 14.63 11.10
N SER A 63 4.31 13.82 12.14
CA SER A 63 5.55 13.46 12.81
C SER A 63 6.44 12.61 11.90
N PHE A 64 7.76 12.77 12.01
CA PHE A 64 8.70 11.96 11.23
C PHE A 64 8.52 10.45 11.51
N SER A 65 8.28 10.08 12.76
CA SER A 65 8.02 8.70 13.17
C SER A 65 6.76 8.09 12.52
N GLU A 66 5.68 8.87 12.41
CA GLU A 66 4.46 8.45 11.71
C GLU A 66 4.69 8.29 10.21
N GLY A 67 5.36 9.25 9.60
CA GLY A 67 5.70 9.21 8.18
C GLY A 67 6.60 8.02 7.84
N ALA A 68 7.64 7.78 8.64
CA ALA A 68 8.52 6.63 8.49
C ALA A 68 7.75 5.32 8.67
N THR A 69 6.84 5.24 9.64
CA THR A 69 5.99 4.05 9.85
C THR A 69 5.05 3.81 8.68
N ALA A 70 4.44 4.86 8.13
CA ALA A 70 3.55 4.77 6.97
C ALA A 70 4.30 4.24 5.74
N LEU A 71 5.50 4.76 5.46
CA LEU A 71 6.32 4.30 4.34
C LEU A 71 6.81 2.86 4.54
N ALA A 72 7.27 2.50 5.74
CA ALA A 72 7.69 1.14 6.06
C ALA A 72 6.53 0.15 5.93
N LEU A 73 5.33 0.53 6.38
CA LEU A 73 4.12 -0.26 6.26
C LEU A 73 3.77 -0.51 4.79
N LEU A 74 3.72 0.54 3.96
CA LEU A 74 3.42 0.41 2.53
C LEU A 74 4.44 -0.48 1.81
N ALA A 75 5.74 -0.31 2.09
CA ALA A 75 6.78 -1.14 1.51
C ALA A 75 6.66 -2.62 1.93
N ALA A 76 6.40 -2.87 3.21
CA ALA A 76 6.18 -4.23 3.72
C ALA A 76 4.94 -4.88 3.09
N LEU A 77 3.83 -4.16 3.00
CA LEU A 77 2.60 -4.65 2.38
C LEU A 77 2.77 -4.92 0.89
N GLN A 78 3.52 -4.08 0.17
CA GLN A 78 3.87 -4.30 -1.23
C GLN A 78 4.73 -5.55 -1.41
N PHE A 79 5.73 -5.75 -0.56
CA PHE A 79 6.56 -6.96 -0.57
C PHE A 79 5.75 -8.23 -0.27
N LEU A 80 4.85 -8.16 0.70
CA LEU A 80 3.94 -9.27 1.05
C LEU A 80 3.00 -9.59 -0.13
N ALA A 81 2.39 -8.58 -0.73
CA ALA A 81 1.51 -8.75 -1.89
C ALA A 81 2.27 -9.39 -3.08
N ALA A 82 3.48 -8.93 -3.38
CA ALA A 82 4.33 -9.50 -4.41
C ALA A 82 4.75 -10.95 -4.09
N THR A 83 5.07 -11.24 -2.83
CA THR A 83 5.44 -12.60 -2.38
C THR A 83 4.25 -13.55 -2.46
N ILE A 84 3.04 -13.11 -2.08
CA ILE A 84 1.81 -13.90 -2.18
C ILE A 84 1.47 -14.14 -3.66
N ALA A 85 1.57 -13.11 -4.50
CA ALA A 85 1.30 -13.20 -5.94
C ALA A 85 2.28 -14.16 -6.66
N SER A 86 3.55 -14.15 -6.28
CA SER A 86 4.58 -15.03 -6.86
C SER A 86 4.53 -16.48 -6.36
N ARG A 87 4.14 -16.72 -5.09
CA ARG A 87 4.03 -18.08 -4.51
C ARG A 87 2.72 -18.79 -4.87
N LEU A 88 1.63 -18.06 -5.06
CA LEU A 88 0.38 -18.63 -5.55
C LEU A 88 0.50 -18.96 -7.04
N LYS A 89 1.04 -20.15 -7.33
CA LYS A 89 1.13 -20.80 -8.65
C LYS A 89 -0.22 -21.02 -9.37
N ALA A 90 -1.32 -20.46 -8.85
CA ALA A 90 -2.61 -20.31 -9.52
C ALA A 90 -2.69 -19.07 -10.44
N GLY A 91 -1.64 -18.23 -10.47
CA GLY A 91 -1.50 -17.13 -11.43
C GLY A 91 -0.89 -17.54 -12.79
N ARG A 92 -0.48 -18.80 -12.97
CA ARG A 92 0.17 -19.24 -14.23
C ARG A 92 -0.79 -19.53 -15.37
N SER A 93 -2.08 -19.75 -15.10
CA SER A 93 -3.12 -19.99 -16.13
C SER A 93 -3.81 -18.71 -16.61
N VAL A 94 -3.41 -17.54 -16.12
CA VAL A 94 -4.06 -16.24 -16.41
C VAL A 94 -3.12 -15.29 -17.16
N LEU A 95 -1.89 -15.74 -17.45
CA LEU A 95 -0.88 -15.06 -18.25
C LEU A 95 -0.57 -15.82 -19.56
N THR A 96 -1.46 -16.72 -19.98
CA THR A 96 -1.57 -17.16 -21.38
C THR A 96 -2.97 -16.83 -21.87
#